data_AF-A0A2J6SN08-F1
#
_entry.id   AF-A0A2J6SN08-F1
#
_cell.length_a   1.000
_cell.length_b   1.000
_cell.length_c   1.000
_cell.angle_alpha   90.00
_cell.angle_beta   90.00
_cell.angle_gamma   90.00
#
_symmetry.space_group_name_H-M   'P 1'
#
loop_
_entity.id
_entity.type
_entity.pdbx_description
1 polymer ?
#
loop_
_entity_poly.entity_id
_entity_poly.type
_entity_poly.pdbx_seq_one_letter_code
_entity_poly.pdbx_strand_id
1 'polypeptide(L)'
;MLATQILFLSTLLPLLQAQETVLGVYIFHRHGDRTSKNFVPTTLTDLGYYQVHAAGDFYRNRYIDANATSKIFGISSDLVKNSQLSVEAPVDTVLQNSAAGFLQGLYPPVGVTLGTQKLANGTSVEAPLGGFQLIPVNAIASAASGANSENSQWLQGQSGCNNAIISSNNYFFSQEYMTELNKTMDFYHSVLPVVNGTFSLAQDNFKNAYLIYDLVHVSQIHNSSIPSDNLLTPETVFQLQTLADNHEYNLAFNLSEPIRAIAGSVLAAQIVQQLNMTITGKSKSQIGIQFGAYASFLSFFGLAQLPKVSDNFTGIVDYASSMTFELVTNATVTDTSYPSNDQISVRFLFSNGTTSEHPLTPYPLFGQSETVLPWNTFVDQMNQFAIGDQADWCTKCGNSTGVCASATSTSTGASGSTTSSPSAGGISKAVAGVIGAMVTLAVILGVEALIMLLAGLRVVNKKRLSGRASPESASAVAKA
;
A
#
# COMPACT_ATOMS: atom_id res chain seq x y z
N MET A 1 47.42 57.57 -40.41
CA MET A 1 47.53 56.51 -39.39
C MET A 1 46.17 55.84 -39.29
N LEU A 2 45.98 54.73 -40.02
CA LEU A 2 44.75 53.92 -39.98
C LEU A 2 44.89 52.93 -38.81
N ALA A 3 43.96 52.98 -37.85
CA ALA A 3 43.90 52.01 -36.76
C ALA A 3 42.94 50.87 -37.15
N THR A 4 43.50 49.67 -37.23
CA THR A 4 42.82 48.41 -37.52
C THR A 4 41.96 48.00 -36.32
N GLN A 5 40.63 48.00 -36.46
CA GLN A 5 39.72 47.38 -35.48
C GLN A 5 39.61 45.89 -35.79
N ILE A 6 40.08 45.06 -34.86
CA ILE A 6 39.92 43.61 -34.87
C ILE A 6 38.55 43.28 -34.28
N LEU A 7 37.64 42.79 -35.11
CA LEU A 7 36.37 42.18 -34.66
C LEU A 7 36.67 40.81 -34.04
N PHE A 8 36.46 40.66 -32.74
CA PHE A 8 36.36 39.36 -32.08
C PHE A 8 34.97 38.79 -32.31
N LEU A 9 34.85 37.82 -33.22
CA LEU A 9 33.67 36.98 -33.37
C LEU A 9 33.70 35.92 -32.26
N SER A 10 32.96 36.16 -31.17
CA SER A 10 32.73 35.18 -30.12
C SER A 10 31.69 34.16 -30.60
N THR A 11 32.14 32.97 -30.96
CA THR A 11 31.28 31.83 -31.26
C THR A 11 30.60 31.35 -29.97
N LEU A 12 29.37 31.81 -29.73
CA LEU A 12 28.44 31.19 -28.79
C LEU A 12 28.02 29.83 -29.36
N LEU A 13 28.80 28.79 -29.06
CA LEU A 13 28.32 27.41 -29.15
C LEU A 13 27.21 27.26 -28.10
N PRO A 14 25.96 26.93 -28.49
CA PRO A 14 24.97 26.51 -27.51
C PRO A 14 25.50 25.20 -26.89
N LEU A 15 25.82 25.24 -25.60
CA LEU A 15 25.88 24.03 -24.78
C LEU A 15 24.46 23.44 -24.81
N LEU A 16 24.17 22.58 -25.79
CA LEU A 16 23.05 21.65 -25.72
C LEU A 16 23.33 20.76 -24.51
N GLN A 17 22.87 21.18 -23.33
CA GLN A 17 22.68 20.22 -22.25
C GLN A 17 21.74 19.16 -22.81
N ALA A 18 22.20 17.90 -22.84
CA ALA A 18 21.34 16.80 -23.23
C ALA A 18 20.09 16.88 -22.36
N GLN A 19 18.95 17.11 -22.99
CA GLN A 19 17.68 17.19 -22.28
C GLN A 19 17.40 15.81 -21.68
N GLU A 20 17.18 15.77 -20.37
CA GLU A 20 16.84 14.54 -19.67
C GLU A 20 15.65 13.86 -20.35
N THR A 21 15.80 12.58 -20.65
CA THR A 21 14.76 11.77 -21.29
C THR A 21 14.16 10.81 -20.26
N VAL A 22 12.83 10.77 -20.18
CA VAL A 22 12.09 9.78 -19.38
C VAL A 22 11.87 8.53 -20.22
N LEU A 23 12.36 7.38 -19.75
CA LEU A 23 12.24 6.08 -20.43
C LEU A 23 10.92 5.37 -20.10
N GLY A 24 10.39 5.65 -18.92
CA GLY A 24 9.13 5.12 -18.40
C GLY A 24 8.95 5.46 -16.93
N VAL A 25 7.79 5.12 -16.39
CA VAL A 25 7.37 5.45 -15.03
C VAL A 25 6.62 4.29 -14.39
N TYR A 26 6.72 4.19 -13.06
CA TYR A 26 5.79 3.43 -12.24
C TYR A 26 5.06 4.38 -11.29
N ILE A 27 3.73 4.32 -11.26
CA ILE A 27 2.86 5.19 -10.45
C ILE A 27 2.05 4.31 -9.49
N PHE A 28 2.28 4.46 -8.19
CA PHE A 28 1.38 3.92 -7.17
C PHE A 28 0.44 5.02 -6.70
N HIS A 29 -0.87 4.80 -6.80
CA HIS A 29 -1.88 5.83 -6.63
C HIS A 29 -2.92 5.43 -5.57
N ARG A 30 -3.24 6.34 -4.65
CA ARG A 30 -4.38 6.19 -3.74
C ARG A 30 -5.67 6.45 -4.51
N HIS A 31 -6.75 5.79 -4.15
CA HIS A 31 -8.09 6.17 -4.63
C HIS A 31 -8.43 7.64 -4.31
N GLY A 32 -9.43 8.17 -5.02
CA GLY A 32 -10.04 9.46 -4.69
C GLY A 32 -10.94 9.37 -3.45
N ASP A 33 -11.55 10.50 -3.08
CA ASP A 33 -12.55 10.60 -2.03
C ASP A 33 -13.67 9.55 -2.13
N ARG A 34 -14.13 9.09 -0.97
CA ARG A 34 -15.04 7.96 -0.81
C ARG A 34 -15.93 8.15 0.41
N THR A 35 -17.01 7.38 0.48
CA THR A 35 -17.83 7.31 1.70
C THR A 35 -17.02 6.79 2.90
N SER A 36 -17.50 7.03 4.13
CA SER A 36 -16.78 6.60 5.33
C SER A 36 -16.74 5.08 5.45
N LYS A 37 -15.61 4.55 5.94
CA LYS A 37 -15.42 3.11 6.24
C LYS A 37 -16.29 2.61 7.41
N ASN A 38 -16.93 3.52 8.13
CA ASN A 38 -17.94 3.18 9.13
C ASN A 38 -19.23 2.64 8.50
N PHE A 39 -19.47 2.90 7.21
CA PHE A 39 -20.70 2.54 6.50
C PHE A 39 -20.40 1.70 5.26
N VAL A 40 -19.99 0.45 5.47
CA VAL A 40 -19.72 -0.50 4.38
C VAL A 40 -21.02 -0.90 3.65
N PRO A 41 -20.98 -1.15 2.32
CA PRO A 41 -19.81 -1.07 1.44
C PRO A 41 -19.41 0.38 1.12
N THR A 42 -18.11 0.63 1.21
CA THR A 42 -17.49 1.90 0.83
C THR A 42 -17.61 2.12 -0.67
N THR A 43 -17.91 3.36 -1.08
CA THR A 43 -18.11 3.73 -2.49
C THR A 43 -17.32 4.98 -2.84
N LEU A 44 -16.75 5.03 -4.05
CA LEU A 44 -16.11 6.22 -4.62
C LEU A 44 -17.17 7.31 -4.81
N THR A 45 -16.89 8.54 -4.38
CA THR A 45 -17.81 9.67 -4.61
C THR A 45 -17.54 10.34 -5.95
N ASP A 46 -18.43 11.23 -6.38
CA ASP A 46 -18.19 12.07 -7.56
C ASP A 46 -17.00 13.03 -7.35
N LEU A 47 -16.77 13.49 -6.11
CA LEU A 47 -15.56 14.24 -5.76
C LEU A 47 -14.30 13.38 -5.96
N GLY A 48 -14.32 12.15 -5.48
CA GLY A 48 -13.19 11.24 -5.65
C GLY A 48 -12.93 10.88 -7.11
N TYR A 49 -13.99 10.72 -7.89
CA TYR A 49 -13.89 10.52 -9.33
C TYR A 49 -13.26 11.72 -10.04
N TYR A 50 -13.68 12.94 -9.69
CA TYR A 50 -13.06 14.18 -10.19
C TYR A 50 -11.57 14.24 -9.84
N GLN A 51 -11.20 13.96 -8.59
CA GLN A 51 -9.81 14.00 -8.13
C GLN A 51 -8.91 13.07 -8.95
N VAL A 52 -9.28 11.80 -9.10
CA VAL A 52 -8.45 10.84 -9.86
C VAL A 52 -8.43 11.16 -11.36
N HIS A 53 -9.53 11.68 -11.92
CA HIS A 53 -9.55 12.16 -13.31
C HIS A 53 -8.60 13.34 -13.51
N ALA A 54 -8.64 14.34 -12.63
CA ALA A 54 -7.75 15.50 -12.67
C ALA A 54 -6.28 15.09 -12.48
N ALA A 55 -6.01 14.10 -11.62
CA ALA A 55 -4.68 13.52 -11.52
C ALA A 55 -4.25 12.87 -12.85
N GLY A 56 -5.12 12.10 -13.49
CA GLY A 56 -4.87 11.50 -14.81
C GLY A 56 -4.48 12.53 -15.87
N ASP A 57 -5.21 13.65 -15.93
CA ASP A 57 -4.93 14.76 -16.83
C ASP A 57 -3.56 15.42 -16.54
N PHE A 58 -3.19 15.59 -15.26
CA PHE A 58 -1.85 16.04 -14.89
C PHE A 58 -0.76 15.11 -15.45
N TYR A 59 -0.91 13.80 -15.28
CA TYR A 59 0.06 12.81 -15.79
C TYR A 59 0.13 12.81 -17.32
N ARG A 60 -1.01 13.02 -17.99
CA ARG A 60 -1.05 13.17 -19.45
C ARG A 60 -0.20 14.35 -19.91
N ASN A 61 -0.46 15.53 -19.33
CA ASN A 61 0.25 16.77 -19.64
C ASN A 61 1.76 16.67 -19.36
N ARG A 62 2.15 15.89 -18.35
CA ARG A 62 3.55 15.69 -17.97
C ARG A 62 4.29 14.68 -18.86
N TYR A 63 3.66 13.57 -19.23
CA TYR A 63 4.36 12.41 -19.79
C TYR A 63 3.89 11.98 -21.18
N ILE A 64 2.66 12.26 -21.60
CA ILE A 64 2.05 11.63 -22.77
C ILE A 64 1.85 12.62 -23.92
N ASP A 65 1.36 13.81 -23.62
CA ASP A 65 1.03 14.81 -24.64
C ASP A 65 2.20 15.11 -25.57
N ALA A 66 1.90 15.51 -26.81
CA ALA A 66 2.92 15.81 -27.80
C ALA A 66 3.90 16.90 -27.34
N ASN A 67 3.39 17.85 -26.56
CA ASN A 67 4.13 18.98 -25.99
C ASN A 67 4.43 18.78 -24.49
N ALA A 68 4.37 17.55 -23.99
CA ALA A 68 4.58 17.25 -22.58
C ALA A 68 5.99 17.64 -22.12
N THR A 69 6.09 18.20 -20.91
CA THR A 69 7.35 18.73 -20.35
C THR A 69 8.39 17.66 -20.07
N SER A 70 7.95 16.44 -19.78
CA SER A 70 8.80 15.28 -19.49
C SER A 70 8.28 14.07 -20.27
N LYS A 71 8.01 14.26 -21.56
CA LYS A 71 7.43 13.23 -22.43
C LYS A 71 8.21 11.92 -22.34
N ILE A 72 7.48 10.82 -22.13
CA ILE A 72 8.06 9.48 -22.12
C ILE A 72 8.50 9.10 -23.53
N PHE A 73 9.71 8.56 -23.64
CA PHE A 73 10.26 8.10 -24.91
C PHE A 73 9.37 7.04 -25.57
N GLY A 74 9.01 7.28 -26.83
CA GLY A 74 8.23 6.35 -27.65
C GLY A 74 6.76 6.18 -27.26
N ILE A 75 6.23 6.95 -26.30
CA ILE A 75 4.82 6.85 -25.89
C ILE A 75 3.88 7.38 -26.99
N SER A 76 2.75 6.71 -27.18
CA SER A 76 1.69 7.18 -28.07
C SER A 76 0.88 8.28 -27.39
N SER A 77 0.81 9.47 -28.00
CA SER A 77 0.20 10.66 -27.39
C SER A 77 -1.33 10.69 -27.47
N ASP A 78 -1.90 10.31 -28.61
CA ASP A 78 -3.35 10.45 -28.84
C ASP A 78 -4.08 9.12 -28.63
N LEU A 79 -3.78 8.13 -29.47
CA LEU A 79 -4.36 6.79 -29.40
C LEU A 79 -3.58 5.92 -28.42
N VAL A 80 -4.27 5.36 -27.43
CA VAL A 80 -3.67 4.44 -26.48
C VAL A 80 -3.16 3.18 -27.19
N LYS A 81 -1.96 2.75 -26.78
CA LYS A 81 -1.43 1.43 -27.13
C LYS A 81 -1.36 0.63 -25.83
N ASN A 82 -2.28 -0.31 -25.65
CA ASN A 82 -2.35 -1.10 -24.42
C ASN A 82 -1.04 -1.86 -24.10
N SER A 83 -0.19 -2.15 -25.09
CA SER A 83 1.13 -2.74 -24.85
C SER A 83 2.11 -1.81 -24.11
N GLN A 84 1.85 -0.50 -24.12
CA GLN A 84 2.68 0.52 -23.47
C GLN A 84 2.32 0.73 -21.99
N LEU A 85 1.17 0.21 -21.55
CA LEU A 85 0.63 0.38 -20.21
C LEU A 85 0.48 -0.98 -19.52
N SER A 86 0.77 -1.02 -18.23
CA SER A 86 0.30 -2.05 -17.31
C SER A 86 -0.48 -1.36 -16.20
N VAL A 87 -1.78 -1.65 -16.09
CA VAL A 87 -2.66 -1.02 -15.09
C VAL A 87 -3.28 -2.07 -14.22
N GLU A 88 -3.15 -1.90 -12.91
CA GLU A 88 -3.57 -2.89 -11.93
C GLU A 88 -4.26 -2.24 -10.72
N ALA A 89 -5.21 -2.96 -10.13
CA ALA A 89 -5.85 -2.61 -8.87
C ALA A 89 -6.34 -3.88 -8.16
N PRO A 90 -6.36 -3.93 -6.81
CA PRO A 90 -7.08 -4.95 -6.06
C PRO A 90 -8.56 -5.03 -6.47
N VAL A 91 -9.18 -6.20 -6.24
CA VAL A 91 -10.63 -6.39 -6.46
C VAL A 91 -11.40 -5.61 -5.40
N ASP A 92 -11.62 -4.32 -5.66
CA ASP A 92 -12.29 -3.37 -4.78
C ASP A 92 -12.93 -2.28 -5.64
N THR A 93 -14.20 -1.97 -5.38
CA THR A 93 -14.97 -1.04 -6.20
C THR A 93 -14.45 0.39 -6.16
N VAL A 94 -13.88 0.83 -5.04
CA VAL A 94 -13.29 2.17 -4.91
C VAL A 94 -11.99 2.24 -5.71
N LEU A 95 -11.12 1.24 -5.58
CA LEU A 95 -9.82 1.21 -6.25
C LEU A 95 -9.95 1.01 -7.77
N GLN A 96 -10.78 0.06 -8.22
CA GLN A 96 -10.97 -0.20 -9.65
C GLN A 96 -11.66 0.97 -10.36
N ASN A 97 -12.68 1.58 -9.74
CA ASN A 97 -13.33 2.76 -10.33
C ASN A 97 -12.40 3.97 -10.30
N SER A 98 -11.55 4.11 -9.28
CA SER A 98 -10.53 5.16 -9.25
C SER A 98 -9.52 5.01 -10.39
N ALA A 99 -9.04 3.78 -10.62
CA ALA A 99 -8.15 3.47 -11.73
C ALA A 99 -8.81 3.78 -13.07
N ALA A 100 -10.07 3.36 -13.25
CA ALA A 100 -10.83 3.67 -14.46
C ALA A 100 -10.96 5.17 -14.69
N GLY A 101 -11.30 5.96 -13.65
CA GLY A 101 -11.42 7.42 -13.74
C GLY A 101 -10.12 8.13 -14.06
N PHE A 102 -9.02 7.72 -13.42
CA PHE A 102 -7.68 8.20 -13.74
C PHE A 102 -7.32 7.99 -15.21
N LEU A 103 -7.63 6.81 -15.76
CA LEU A 103 -7.34 6.48 -17.15
C LEU A 103 -8.12 7.34 -18.15
N GLN A 104 -9.29 7.87 -17.78
CA GLN A 104 -10.03 8.79 -18.64
C GLN A 104 -9.33 10.15 -18.75
N GLY A 105 -8.70 10.63 -17.67
CA GLY A 105 -7.85 11.81 -17.72
C GLY A 105 -6.53 11.55 -18.45
N LEU A 106 -5.95 10.37 -18.27
CA LEU A 106 -4.67 9.99 -18.88
C LEU A 106 -4.76 9.88 -20.42
N TYR A 107 -5.82 9.25 -20.92
CA TYR A 107 -6.13 9.06 -22.34
C TYR A 107 -7.59 9.45 -22.60
N PRO A 108 -7.87 10.74 -22.79
CA PRO A 108 -9.22 11.25 -23.01
C PRO A 108 -9.80 10.80 -24.36
N PRO A 109 -11.12 10.99 -24.59
CA PRO A 109 -11.75 10.72 -25.87
C PRO A 109 -11.09 11.49 -27.02
N VAL A 110 -10.88 10.82 -28.15
CA VAL A 110 -10.09 11.36 -29.28
C VAL A 110 -10.94 11.98 -30.39
N GLY A 111 -12.26 12.06 -30.18
CA GLY A 111 -13.22 12.57 -31.15
C GLY A 111 -13.37 11.70 -32.39
N VAL A 112 -14.22 12.16 -33.31
CA VAL A 112 -14.59 11.41 -34.52
C VAL A 112 -13.40 11.15 -35.45
N THR A 113 -12.41 12.05 -35.47
CA THR A 113 -11.30 11.98 -36.44
C THR A 113 -10.39 10.78 -36.20
N LEU A 114 -10.08 10.49 -34.93
CA LEU A 114 -9.21 9.38 -34.53
C LEU A 114 -9.99 8.19 -33.97
N GLY A 115 -11.21 8.42 -33.48
CA GLY A 115 -12.08 7.41 -32.88
C GLY A 115 -13.01 6.70 -33.87
N THR A 116 -12.76 6.79 -35.18
CA THR A 116 -13.58 6.16 -36.21
C THR A 116 -12.88 4.96 -36.85
N GLN A 117 -13.55 3.80 -36.86
CA GLN A 117 -13.11 2.62 -37.58
C GLN A 117 -13.85 2.48 -38.91
N LYS A 118 -13.10 2.29 -40.01
CA LYS A 118 -13.67 1.93 -41.31
C LYS A 118 -13.86 0.42 -41.42
N LEU A 119 -15.08 -0.01 -41.74
CA LEU A 119 -15.44 -1.41 -41.93
C LEU A 119 -15.19 -1.86 -43.38
N ALA A 120 -15.11 -3.18 -43.58
CA ALA A 120 -14.85 -3.79 -44.90
C ALA A 120 -15.94 -3.46 -45.94
N ASN A 121 -17.17 -3.18 -45.50
CA ASN A 121 -18.29 -2.79 -46.37
C ASN A 121 -18.26 -1.29 -46.77
N GLY A 122 -17.21 -0.55 -46.39
CA GLY A 122 -17.05 0.87 -46.68
C GLY A 122 -17.74 1.83 -45.71
N THR A 123 -18.55 1.32 -44.77
CA THR A 123 -19.15 2.14 -43.70
C THR A 123 -18.14 2.45 -42.59
N SER A 124 -18.45 3.45 -41.77
CA SER A 124 -17.63 3.87 -40.64
C SER A 124 -18.44 3.74 -39.35
N VAL A 125 -17.77 3.29 -38.28
CA VAL A 125 -18.34 3.21 -36.93
C VAL A 125 -17.48 4.06 -36.01
N GLU A 126 -18.11 5.00 -35.32
CA GLU A 126 -17.48 5.82 -34.30
C GLU A 126 -17.51 5.08 -32.95
N ALA A 127 -16.40 5.12 -32.22
CA ALA A 127 -16.37 4.67 -30.84
C ALA A 127 -17.29 5.56 -29.96
N PRO A 128 -18.10 4.98 -29.05
CA PRO A 128 -19.01 5.74 -28.20
C PRO A 128 -18.33 6.83 -27.36
N LEU A 129 -19.15 7.70 -26.74
CA LEU A 129 -18.70 8.75 -25.80
C LEU A 129 -17.63 9.67 -26.41
N GLY A 130 -17.77 10.00 -27.71
CA GLY A 130 -16.87 10.92 -28.42
C GLY A 130 -15.49 10.33 -28.70
N GLY A 131 -15.40 9.03 -28.97
CA GLY A 131 -14.11 8.36 -29.20
C GLY A 131 -13.42 7.90 -27.92
N PHE A 132 -14.17 7.48 -26.90
CA PHE A 132 -13.60 6.99 -25.64
C PHE A 132 -12.68 5.80 -25.84
N GLN A 133 -11.55 5.80 -25.13
CA GLN A 133 -10.49 4.82 -25.29
C GLN A 133 -10.59 3.73 -24.22
N LEU A 134 -10.60 2.46 -24.63
CA LEU A 134 -10.74 1.33 -23.72
C LEU A 134 -9.37 0.87 -23.20
N ILE A 135 -9.13 1.10 -21.91
CA ILE A 135 -7.91 0.67 -21.21
C ILE A 135 -8.30 -0.30 -20.09
N PRO A 136 -7.82 -1.55 -20.12
CA PRO A 136 -8.16 -2.53 -19.10
C PRO A 136 -7.45 -2.23 -17.77
N VAL A 137 -8.18 -2.38 -16.67
CA VAL A 137 -7.63 -2.43 -15.31
C VAL A 137 -7.60 -3.89 -14.88
N ASN A 138 -6.40 -4.44 -14.69
CA ASN A 138 -6.24 -5.83 -14.28
C ASN A 138 -6.44 -5.97 -12.78
N ALA A 139 -7.17 -7.01 -12.38
CA ALA A 139 -7.34 -7.33 -10.96
C ALA A 139 -6.07 -7.98 -10.40
N ILE A 140 -5.52 -7.41 -9.32
CA ILE A 140 -4.49 -8.09 -8.52
C ILE A 140 -5.21 -9.00 -7.52
N ALA A 141 -5.11 -10.30 -7.77
CA ALA A 141 -5.51 -11.35 -6.83
C ALA A 141 -4.27 -12.16 -6.44
N SER A 142 -3.39 -11.54 -5.65
CA SER A 142 -2.22 -12.19 -5.07
C SER A 142 -2.48 -12.61 -3.62
N ALA A 143 -1.60 -13.43 -3.07
CA ALA A 143 -1.61 -13.77 -1.64
C ALA A 143 -1.49 -12.53 -0.72
N ALA A 144 -0.93 -11.42 -1.25
CA ALA A 144 -0.67 -10.18 -0.54
C ALA A 144 -1.75 -9.09 -0.76
N SER A 145 -2.77 -9.34 -1.59
CA SER A 145 -3.78 -8.35 -1.96
C SER A 145 -5.19 -8.92 -1.75
N GLY A 146 -5.77 -8.66 -0.58
CA GLY A 146 -7.16 -9.00 -0.28
C GLY A 146 -8.16 -8.21 -1.13
N ALA A 147 -9.30 -8.81 -1.44
CA ALA A 147 -10.42 -8.11 -2.06
C ALA A 147 -11.11 -7.17 -1.05
N ASN A 148 -11.73 -6.10 -1.53
CA ASN A 148 -12.48 -5.13 -0.72
C ASN A 148 -11.66 -4.46 0.39
N SER A 149 -10.41 -4.09 0.11
CA SER A 149 -9.53 -3.44 1.10
C SER A 149 -10.12 -2.13 1.64
N GLU A 150 -10.91 -1.41 0.85
CA GLU A 150 -11.55 -0.17 1.30
C GLU A 150 -12.78 -0.38 2.18
N ASN A 151 -13.27 -1.61 2.32
CA ASN A 151 -14.22 -1.98 3.37
C ASN A 151 -13.53 -2.36 4.69
N SER A 152 -12.20 -2.52 4.70
CA SER A 152 -11.48 -2.92 5.90
C SER A 152 -11.15 -1.72 6.79
N GLN A 153 -11.56 -1.83 8.05
CA GLN A 153 -11.20 -0.88 9.11
C GLN A 153 -9.73 -1.00 9.51
N TRP A 154 -9.20 -2.22 9.47
CA TRP A 154 -7.80 -2.52 9.73
C TRP A 154 -7.15 -3.07 8.45
N LEU A 155 -6.38 -2.24 7.77
CA LEU A 155 -5.83 -2.57 6.44
C LEU A 155 -4.84 -3.74 6.48
N GLN A 156 -4.01 -3.84 7.52
CA GLN A 156 -3.03 -4.94 7.63
C GLN A 156 -3.68 -6.31 7.86
N GLY A 157 -4.91 -6.33 8.37
CA GLY A 157 -5.70 -7.56 8.51
C GLY A 157 -6.05 -8.23 7.19
N GLN A 158 -5.99 -7.49 6.08
CA GLN A 158 -6.25 -7.99 4.73
C GLN A 158 -4.97 -8.25 3.92
N SER A 159 -3.79 -8.19 4.56
CA SER A 159 -2.51 -8.44 3.88
C SER A 159 -2.29 -9.91 3.48
N GLY A 160 -3.11 -10.83 3.99
CA GLY A 160 -2.94 -12.28 3.81
C GLY A 160 -1.70 -12.87 4.48
N CYS A 161 -0.86 -12.05 5.13
CA CYS A 161 0.43 -12.44 5.68
C CYS A 161 0.34 -12.64 7.20
N ASN A 162 0.34 -13.89 7.68
CA ASN A 162 0.09 -14.19 9.10
C ASN A 162 1.10 -13.51 10.04
N ASN A 163 2.39 -13.54 9.73
CA ASN A 163 3.40 -12.87 10.56
C ASN A 163 3.28 -11.34 10.56
N ALA A 164 2.85 -10.72 9.45
CA ALA A 164 2.59 -9.28 9.41
C ALA A 164 1.37 -8.91 10.26
N ILE A 165 0.30 -9.71 10.18
CA ILE A 165 -0.92 -9.60 11.00
C ILE A 165 -0.58 -9.72 12.49
N ILE A 166 0.26 -10.69 12.88
CA ILE A 166 0.72 -10.85 14.26
C ILE A 166 1.53 -9.63 14.71
N SER A 167 2.55 -9.23 13.93
CA SER A 167 3.38 -8.08 14.29
C SER A 167 2.55 -6.79 14.41
N SER A 168 1.65 -6.53 13.46
CA SER A 168 0.75 -5.37 13.49
C SER A 168 -0.13 -5.38 14.74
N ASN A 169 -0.72 -6.54 15.11
CA ASN A 169 -1.49 -6.67 16.35
C ASN A 169 -0.65 -6.48 17.62
N ASN A 170 0.64 -6.85 17.61
CA ASN A 170 1.54 -6.63 18.75
C ASN A 170 1.68 -5.15 19.13
N TYR A 171 1.40 -4.22 18.21
CA TYR A 171 1.33 -2.79 18.52
C TYR A 171 0.35 -2.49 19.66
N PHE A 172 -0.83 -3.13 19.68
CA PHE A 172 -1.85 -2.92 20.72
C PHE A 172 -1.42 -3.39 22.11
N PHE A 173 -0.32 -4.14 22.22
CA PHE A 173 0.28 -4.56 23.48
C PHE A 173 1.56 -3.79 23.83
N SER A 174 1.96 -2.84 22.98
CA SER A 174 3.19 -2.06 23.17
C SER A 174 3.01 -0.94 24.20
N GLN A 175 4.12 -0.55 24.84
CA GLN A 175 4.12 0.58 25.75
C GLN A 175 3.75 1.89 25.05
N GLU A 176 4.17 2.07 23.79
CA GLU A 176 3.83 3.24 22.98
C GLU A 176 2.32 3.39 22.81
N TYR A 177 1.65 2.33 22.34
CA TYR A 177 0.18 2.32 22.20
C TYR A 177 -0.53 2.58 23.52
N MET A 178 -0.15 1.88 24.60
CA MET A 178 -0.80 2.05 25.91
C MET A 178 -0.60 3.46 26.48
N THR A 179 0.54 4.08 26.19
CA THR A 179 0.82 5.47 26.58
C THR A 179 -0.10 6.44 25.83
N GLU A 180 -0.19 6.32 24.51
CA GLU A 180 -1.02 7.22 23.71
C GLU A 180 -2.52 7.01 24.00
N LEU A 181 -2.96 5.76 24.16
CA LEU A 181 -4.34 5.42 24.56
C LEU A 181 -4.75 6.09 25.88
N ASN A 182 -3.91 6.00 26.92
CA ASN A 182 -4.23 6.59 28.21
C ASN A 182 -4.17 8.11 28.18
N LYS A 183 -3.16 8.68 27.48
CA LYS A 183 -2.94 10.12 27.39
C LYS A 183 -4.06 10.83 26.61
N THR A 184 -4.67 10.16 25.65
CA THR A 184 -5.67 10.77 24.74
C THR A 184 -7.11 10.42 25.08
N MET A 185 -7.35 9.63 26.13
CA MET A 185 -8.68 9.14 26.49
C MET A 185 -9.68 10.28 26.73
N ASP A 186 -9.29 11.29 27.52
CA ASP A 186 -10.16 12.45 27.79
C ASP A 186 -10.44 13.28 26.54
N PHE A 187 -9.46 13.37 25.63
CA PHE A 187 -9.64 14.04 24.34
C PHE A 187 -10.69 13.35 23.49
N TYR A 188 -10.62 12.02 23.33
CA TYR A 188 -11.63 11.28 22.58
C TYR A 188 -13.01 11.44 23.21
N HIS A 189 -13.16 11.19 24.52
CA HIS A 189 -14.44 11.39 25.19
C HIS A 189 -15.04 12.81 25.04
N SER A 190 -14.19 13.84 24.85
CA SER A 190 -14.65 15.20 24.58
C SER A 190 -15.26 15.39 23.20
N VAL A 191 -14.89 14.57 22.20
CA VAL A 191 -15.44 14.57 20.84
C VAL A 191 -16.59 13.57 20.66
N LEU A 192 -16.87 12.70 21.64
CA LEU A 192 -18.02 11.78 21.62
C LEU A 192 -19.33 12.41 21.12
N PRO A 193 -19.74 13.64 21.54
CA PRO A 193 -20.99 14.23 21.07
C PRO A 193 -21.09 14.38 19.54
N VAL A 194 -19.95 14.46 18.86
CA VAL A 194 -19.85 14.52 17.39
C VAL A 194 -20.10 13.16 16.74
N VAL A 195 -19.64 12.09 17.38
CA VAL A 195 -19.54 10.75 16.78
C VAL A 195 -20.43 9.70 17.47
N ASN A 196 -21.23 10.09 18.47
CA ASN A 196 -22.04 9.19 19.29
C ASN A 196 -23.14 8.41 18.55
N GLY A 197 -23.49 8.82 17.32
CA GLY A 197 -24.36 8.05 16.44
C GLY A 197 -23.69 6.77 15.91
N THR A 198 -22.36 6.68 15.99
CA THR A 198 -21.55 5.57 15.47
C THR A 198 -20.71 4.90 16.54
N PHE A 199 -20.18 5.67 17.50
CA PHE A 199 -19.31 5.16 18.56
C PHE A 199 -19.97 5.28 19.94
N SER A 200 -19.86 4.22 20.74
CA SER A 200 -20.14 4.30 22.18
C SER A 200 -18.97 4.90 22.95
N LEU A 201 -19.19 5.33 24.19
CA LEU A 201 -18.14 5.81 25.10
C LEU A 201 -16.96 4.81 25.21
N ALA A 202 -17.23 3.50 25.23
CA ALA A 202 -16.19 2.48 25.32
C ALA A 202 -15.38 2.32 24.02
N GLN A 203 -15.88 2.80 22.89
CA GLN A 203 -15.21 2.75 21.59
C GLN A 203 -14.55 4.07 21.22
N ASP A 204 -14.96 5.18 21.83
CA ASP A 204 -14.41 6.50 21.57
C ASP A 204 -13.08 6.72 22.29
N ASN A 205 -12.04 6.13 21.72
CA ASN A 205 -10.67 6.19 22.21
C ASN A 205 -9.68 5.85 21.09
N PHE A 206 -8.38 5.98 21.39
CA PHE A 206 -7.28 5.80 20.45
C PHE A 206 -7.29 4.46 19.69
N LYS A 207 -7.91 3.39 20.23
CA LYS A 207 -8.06 2.12 19.50
C LYS A 207 -8.81 2.28 18.18
N ASN A 208 -9.73 3.24 18.11
CA ASN A 208 -10.51 3.54 16.92
C ASN A 208 -10.10 4.87 16.27
N ALA A 209 -8.88 5.36 16.54
CA ALA A 209 -8.38 6.65 16.07
C ALA A 209 -8.67 6.89 14.58
N TYR A 210 -8.33 5.92 13.73
CA TYR A 210 -8.57 6.01 12.30
C TYR A 210 -10.05 6.09 11.93
N LEU A 211 -10.91 5.25 12.52
CA LEU A 211 -12.33 5.23 12.16
C LEU A 211 -13.08 6.48 12.63
N ILE A 212 -12.69 7.03 13.79
CA ILE A 212 -13.24 8.27 14.32
C ILE A 212 -12.80 9.43 13.42
N TYR A 213 -11.50 9.52 13.09
CA TYR A 213 -10.99 10.52 12.16
C TYR A 213 -11.66 10.40 10.78
N ASP A 214 -11.77 9.20 10.23
CA ASP A 214 -12.40 8.95 8.93
C ASP A 214 -13.86 9.41 8.91
N LEU A 215 -14.63 9.11 9.95
CA LEU A 215 -16.02 9.56 10.06
C LEU A 215 -16.11 11.09 10.06
N VAL A 216 -15.28 11.74 10.88
CA VAL A 216 -15.26 13.21 11.00
C VAL A 216 -14.82 13.84 9.68
N HIS A 217 -13.71 13.38 9.10
CA HIS A 217 -13.14 13.91 7.87
C HIS A 217 -14.14 13.81 6.70
N VAL A 218 -14.72 12.62 6.47
CA VAL A 218 -15.73 12.44 5.42
C VAL A 218 -16.98 13.28 5.70
N SER A 219 -17.40 13.37 6.96
CA SER A 219 -18.55 14.21 7.32
C SER A 219 -18.31 15.69 7.06
N GLN A 220 -17.10 16.20 7.30
CA GLN A 220 -16.75 17.59 7.01
C GLN A 220 -16.71 17.90 5.52
N ILE A 221 -16.47 16.91 4.67
CA ILE A 221 -16.52 17.07 3.21
C ILE A 221 -17.97 17.05 2.70
N HIS A 222 -18.79 16.11 3.18
CA HIS A 222 -20.07 15.78 2.52
C HIS A 222 -21.33 16.21 3.27
N ASN A 223 -21.27 16.43 4.59
CA ASN A 223 -22.47 16.69 5.37
C ASN A 223 -22.71 18.20 5.52
N SER A 224 -23.95 18.62 5.27
CA SER A 224 -24.39 20.00 5.53
C SER A 224 -24.52 20.33 7.02
N SER A 225 -24.57 19.32 7.88
CA SER A 225 -24.62 19.47 9.34
C SER A 225 -23.95 18.29 10.03
N ILE A 226 -23.21 18.55 11.10
CA ILE A 226 -22.59 17.54 11.96
C ILE A 226 -23.06 17.76 13.40
N PRO A 227 -23.44 16.71 14.15
CA PRO A 227 -23.75 16.86 15.58
C PRO A 227 -22.61 17.52 16.33
N SER A 228 -22.92 18.53 17.16
CA SER A 228 -21.91 19.25 17.97
C SER A 228 -20.69 19.73 17.16
N ASP A 229 -20.90 20.18 15.92
CA ASP A 229 -19.87 20.69 15.00
C ASP A 229 -18.98 21.79 15.61
N ASN A 230 -19.50 22.55 16.57
CA ASN A 230 -18.75 23.53 17.36
C ASN A 230 -17.54 22.94 18.12
N LEU A 231 -17.48 21.61 18.30
CA LEU A 231 -16.33 20.90 18.87
C LEU A 231 -15.24 20.59 17.84
N LEU A 232 -15.57 20.61 16.53
CA LEU A 232 -14.66 20.38 15.41
C LEU A 232 -13.87 21.63 15.04
N THR A 233 -13.19 22.21 16.03
CA THR A 233 -12.21 23.28 15.79
C THR A 233 -11.04 22.79 14.93
N PRO A 234 -10.32 23.68 14.22
CA PRO A 234 -9.12 23.30 13.47
C PRO A 234 -8.12 22.48 14.30
N GLU A 235 -7.94 22.84 15.58
CA GLU A 235 -7.07 22.14 16.51
C GLU A 235 -7.59 20.73 16.84
N THR A 236 -8.89 20.58 17.08
CA THR A 236 -9.52 19.26 17.31
C THR A 236 -9.34 18.35 16.10
N VAL A 237 -9.62 18.85 14.90
CA VAL A 237 -9.53 18.09 13.65
C VAL A 237 -8.08 17.68 13.38
N PHE A 238 -7.14 18.62 13.56
CA PHE A 238 -5.71 18.34 13.43
C PHE A 238 -5.24 17.28 14.43
N GLN A 239 -5.72 17.33 15.67
CA GLN A 239 -5.39 16.32 16.68
C GLN A 239 -5.98 14.94 16.35
N LEU A 240 -7.22 14.87 15.86
CA LEU A 240 -7.82 13.62 15.37
C LEU A 240 -6.99 13.02 14.22
N GLN A 241 -6.59 13.85 13.26
CA GLN A 241 -5.73 13.43 12.16
C GLN A 241 -4.38 12.92 12.66
N THR A 242 -3.69 13.68 13.51
CA THR A 242 -2.37 13.31 14.05
C THR A 242 -2.42 11.97 14.81
N LEU A 243 -3.50 11.71 15.55
CA LEU A 243 -3.68 10.45 16.26
C LEU A 243 -4.00 9.29 15.31
N ALA A 244 -4.80 9.53 14.27
CA ALA A 244 -5.03 8.54 13.22
C ALA A 244 -3.74 8.22 12.46
N ASP A 245 -2.93 9.22 12.13
CA ASP A 245 -1.63 9.08 11.49
C ASP A 245 -0.69 8.20 12.33
N ASN A 246 -0.55 8.52 13.62
CA ASN A 246 0.26 7.72 14.56
C ASN A 246 -0.22 6.25 14.62
N HIS A 247 -1.54 6.06 14.75
CA HIS A 247 -2.16 4.74 14.83
C HIS A 247 -1.88 3.91 13.57
N GLU A 248 -2.16 4.48 12.39
CA GLU A 248 -2.03 3.76 11.13
C GLU A 248 -0.58 3.51 10.73
N TYR A 249 0.32 4.46 10.97
CA TYR A 249 1.75 4.26 10.69
C TYR A 249 2.33 3.12 11.54
N ASN A 250 2.03 3.09 12.83
CA ASN A 250 2.50 2.03 13.72
C ASN A 250 1.87 0.66 13.40
N LEU A 251 0.65 0.62 12.88
CA LEU A 251 0.08 -0.62 12.38
C LEU A 251 0.74 -1.09 11.09
N ALA A 252 1.18 -0.18 10.22
CA ALA A 252 1.73 -0.48 8.90
C ALA A 252 3.25 -0.70 8.86
N PHE A 253 4.00 -0.21 9.84
CA PHE A 253 5.45 -0.31 9.87
C PHE A 253 6.02 -0.40 11.28
N ASN A 254 7.09 -1.17 11.43
CA ASN A 254 7.94 -1.19 12.62
C ASN A 254 9.36 -1.57 12.18
N LEU A 255 10.34 -0.73 12.52
CA LEU A 255 11.73 -0.92 12.13
C LEU A 255 12.34 -2.23 12.69
N SER A 256 11.95 -2.63 13.91
CA SER A 256 12.42 -3.86 14.54
C SER A 256 11.70 -5.11 14.04
N GLU A 257 10.53 -4.95 13.42
CA GLU A 257 9.73 -6.03 12.85
C GLU A 257 9.29 -5.69 11.41
N PRO A 258 10.22 -5.62 10.44
CA PRO A 258 9.94 -5.11 9.10
C PRO A 258 8.90 -5.93 8.33
N ILE A 259 8.63 -7.18 8.74
CA ILE A 259 7.55 -8.00 8.20
C ILE A 259 6.17 -7.33 8.33
N ARG A 260 5.98 -6.43 9.31
CA ARG A 260 4.77 -5.62 9.45
C ARG A 260 4.45 -4.84 8.17
N ALA A 261 5.48 -4.42 7.45
CA ALA A 261 5.39 -3.63 6.24
C ALA A 261 5.36 -4.47 4.95
N ILE A 262 4.79 -5.68 5.01
CA ILE A 262 4.74 -6.62 3.87
C ILE A 262 4.15 -6.01 2.59
N ALA A 263 3.15 -5.13 2.72
CA ALA A 263 2.55 -4.43 1.58
C ALA A 263 3.59 -3.57 0.83
N GLY A 264 4.45 -2.87 1.57
CA GLY A 264 5.56 -2.09 1.01
C GLY A 264 6.65 -2.97 0.41
N SER A 265 6.97 -4.12 1.03
CA SER A 265 7.92 -5.10 0.50
C SER A 265 7.47 -5.70 -0.84
N VAL A 266 6.19 -6.05 -0.97
CA VAL A 266 5.65 -6.56 -2.23
C VAL A 266 5.63 -5.47 -3.29
N LEU A 267 5.17 -4.27 -2.94
CA LEU A 267 5.17 -3.12 -3.84
C LEU A 267 6.57 -2.79 -4.35
N ALA A 268 7.59 -2.88 -3.49
CA ALA A 268 8.98 -2.65 -3.89
C ALA A 268 9.43 -3.63 -4.98
N ALA A 269 9.07 -4.92 -4.86
CA ALA A 269 9.37 -5.90 -5.89
C ALA A 269 8.64 -5.57 -7.21
N GLN A 270 7.37 -5.17 -7.15
CA GLN A 270 6.57 -4.79 -8.32
C GLN A 270 7.16 -3.57 -9.05
N ILE A 271 7.59 -2.54 -8.30
CA ILE A 271 8.27 -1.36 -8.85
C ILE A 271 9.52 -1.78 -9.62
N VAL A 272 10.43 -2.53 -8.98
CA VAL A 272 11.68 -2.97 -9.62
C VAL A 272 11.41 -3.82 -10.86
N GLN A 273 10.45 -4.74 -10.79
CA GLN A 273 10.07 -5.59 -11.93
C GLN A 273 9.56 -4.77 -13.11
N GLN A 274 8.62 -3.84 -12.91
CA GLN A 274 8.07 -3.02 -13.99
C GLN A 274 9.13 -2.09 -14.61
N LEU A 275 9.96 -1.45 -13.79
CA LEU A 275 11.02 -0.58 -14.29
C LEU A 275 12.06 -1.40 -15.08
N ASN A 276 12.43 -2.59 -14.61
CA ASN A 276 13.32 -3.48 -15.36
C ASN A 276 12.71 -3.98 -16.68
N MET A 277 11.39 -4.24 -16.72
CA MET A 277 10.68 -4.56 -17.97
C MET A 277 10.74 -3.38 -18.95
N THR A 278 10.65 -2.15 -18.47
CA THR A 278 10.81 -0.94 -19.30
C THR A 278 12.21 -0.90 -19.93
N ILE A 279 13.26 -1.12 -19.14
CA ILE A 279 14.66 -1.10 -19.59
C ILE A 279 14.92 -2.21 -20.60
N THR A 280 14.63 -3.46 -20.23
CA THR A 280 14.88 -4.65 -21.08
C THR A 280 14.02 -4.64 -22.34
N GLY A 281 12.81 -4.11 -22.26
CA GLY A 281 11.91 -3.89 -23.39
C GLY A 281 12.27 -2.69 -24.26
N LYS A 282 13.29 -1.90 -23.90
CA LYS A 282 13.68 -0.65 -24.58
C LYS A 282 12.52 0.31 -24.74
N SER A 283 11.83 0.61 -23.64
CA SER A 283 10.65 1.49 -23.60
C SER A 283 9.50 1.03 -24.51
N LYS A 284 9.21 -0.27 -24.57
CA LYS A 284 7.99 -0.79 -25.24
C LYS A 284 6.78 -0.94 -24.31
N SER A 285 7.04 -1.08 -23.01
CA SER A 285 6.06 -1.02 -21.92
C SER A 285 6.61 0.02 -20.95
N GLN A 286 6.07 1.23 -20.99
CA GLN A 286 6.68 2.39 -20.33
C GLN A 286 5.95 2.84 -19.08
N ILE A 287 4.66 2.51 -18.95
CA ILE A 287 3.84 3.03 -17.85
C ILE A 287 3.31 1.86 -17.04
N GLY A 288 3.75 1.74 -15.79
CA GLY A 288 3.06 0.94 -14.77
C GLY A 288 2.20 1.83 -13.89
N ILE A 289 0.94 1.46 -13.70
CA ILE A 289 0.01 2.14 -12.79
C ILE A 289 -0.60 1.09 -11.87
N GLN A 290 -0.51 1.32 -10.57
CA GLN A 290 -1.14 0.47 -9.57
C GLN A 290 -1.93 1.32 -8.58
N PHE A 291 -3.22 1.02 -8.42
CA PHE A 291 -4.05 1.63 -7.39
C PHE A 291 -4.01 0.78 -6.12
N GLY A 292 -3.93 1.42 -4.96
CA GLY A 292 -3.96 0.72 -3.67
C GLY A 292 -4.29 1.61 -2.48
N ALA A 293 -4.34 0.98 -1.30
CA ALA A 293 -4.67 1.64 -0.04
C ALA A 293 -3.49 2.45 0.52
N TYR A 294 -3.78 3.43 1.39
CA TYR A 294 -2.76 4.27 2.03
C TYR A 294 -1.76 3.47 2.89
N ALA A 295 -2.14 2.30 3.41
CA ALA A 295 -1.22 1.46 4.18
C ALA A 295 0.01 1.02 3.37
N SER A 296 -0.12 0.83 2.05
CA SER A 296 1.02 0.52 1.19
C SER A 296 2.01 1.69 1.09
N PHE A 297 1.51 2.93 1.09
CA PHE A 297 2.36 4.12 1.19
C PHE A 297 3.12 4.12 2.51
N LEU A 298 2.42 4.01 3.66
CA LEU A 298 3.05 4.00 4.99
C LEU A 298 4.12 2.91 5.13
N SER A 299 3.79 1.68 4.71
CA SER A 299 4.73 0.56 4.70
C SER A 299 5.95 0.85 3.82
N PHE A 300 5.76 1.34 2.60
CA PHE A 300 6.87 1.69 1.71
C PHE A 300 7.71 2.84 2.27
N PHE A 301 7.09 3.88 2.81
CA PHE A 301 7.76 5.05 3.39
C PHE A 301 8.67 4.67 4.54
N GLY A 302 8.19 3.83 5.46
CA GLY A 302 9.01 3.30 6.55
C GLY A 302 10.21 2.49 6.05
N LEU A 303 10.00 1.57 5.10
CA LEU A 303 11.06 0.73 4.52
C LEU A 303 12.09 1.55 3.73
N ALA A 304 11.63 2.56 2.99
CA ALA A 304 12.48 3.48 2.22
C ALA A 304 13.12 4.59 3.06
N GLN A 305 12.89 4.59 4.38
CA GLN A 305 13.43 5.56 5.34
C GLN A 305 13.02 7.02 5.07
N LEU A 306 11.87 7.24 4.42
CA LEU A 306 11.35 8.58 4.12
C LEU A 306 10.96 9.42 5.34
N PRO A 307 10.55 8.84 6.50
CA PRO A 307 10.36 9.61 7.73
C PRO A 307 11.61 10.34 8.24
N LYS A 308 12.82 9.97 7.79
CA LYS A 308 14.05 10.74 8.08
C LYS A 308 14.15 12.03 7.27
N VAL A 309 13.38 12.15 6.19
CA VAL A 309 13.35 13.31 5.30
C VAL A 309 12.31 14.32 5.77
N SER A 310 11.12 13.85 6.17
CA SER A 310 10.03 14.67 6.68
C SER A 310 9.03 13.85 7.48
N ASP A 311 8.48 14.43 8.54
CA ASP A 311 7.41 13.81 9.34
C ASP A 311 6.14 13.54 8.52
N ASN A 312 5.95 14.24 7.40
CA ASN A 312 4.82 14.02 6.47
C ASN A 312 4.75 12.58 5.91
N PHE A 313 5.86 11.83 5.95
CA PHE A 313 5.90 10.43 5.52
C PHE A 313 5.43 9.43 6.59
N THR A 314 4.90 9.93 7.71
CA THR A 314 4.20 9.14 8.74
C THR A 314 2.69 9.37 8.75
N GLY A 315 2.20 10.33 7.97
CA GLY A 315 0.78 10.65 7.87
C GLY A 315 0.04 9.78 6.85
N ILE A 316 -1.26 9.56 7.10
CA ILE A 316 -2.17 8.99 6.11
C ILE A 316 -2.21 9.95 4.93
N VAL A 317 -1.67 9.51 3.79
CA VAL A 317 -1.61 10.34 2.57
C VAL A 317 -3.01 10.74 2.12
N ASP A 318 -3.21 11.95 1.59
CA ASP A 318 -4.52 12.49 1.20
C ASP A 318 -5.15 11.73 0.02
N TYR A 319 -6.44 11.95 -0.24
CA TYR A 319 -7.11 11.33 -1.39
C TYR A 319 -6.44 11.71 -2.70
N ALA A 320 -6.40 10.76 -3.64
CA ALA A 320 -5.73 10.89 -4.93
C ALA A 320 -4.22 11.19 -4.86
N SER A 321 -3.57 10.97 -3.71
CA SER A 321 -2.11 10.99 -3.59
C SER A 321 -1.44 9.95 -4.49
N SER A 322 -0.22 10.25 -4.93
CA SER A 322 0.56 9.34 -5.76
C SER A 322 2.05 9.40 -5.42
N MET A 323 2.71 8.25 -5.56
CA MET A 323 4.16 8.19 -5.62
C MET A 323 4.62 7.62 -6.96
N THR A 324 5.61 8.26 -7.56
CA THR A 324 6.06 8.03 -8.93
C THR A 324 7.54 7.73 -8.96
N PHE A 325 7.94 6.69 -9.69
CA PHE A 325 9.33 6.34 -9.95
C PHE A 325 9.60 6.54 -11.43
N GLU A 326 10.37 7.56 -11.79
CA GLU A 326 10.77 7.84 -13.17
C GLU A 326 12.09 7.14 -13.49
N LEU A 327 12.15 6.43 -14.62
CA LEU A 327 13.42 6.06 -15.23
C LEU A 327 13.90 7.21 -16.11
N VAL A 328 15.03 7.80 -15.77
CA VAL A 328 15.60 8.96 -16.45
C VAL A 328 17.00 8.68 -16.98
N THR A 329 17.35 9.34 -18.08
CA THR A 329 18.70 9.30 -18.65
C THR A 329 19.06 10.63 -19.29
N ASN A 330 20.36 10.95 -19.27
CA ASN A 330 20.93 12.06 -20.04
C ASN A 330 21.60 11.58 -21.34
N ALA A 331 21.59 10.27 -21.61
CA ALA A 331 22.07 9.73 -22.88
C ALA A 331 21.05 10.02 -23.99
N THR A 332 21.53 10.20 -25.21
CA THR A 332 20.65 10.35 -26.38
C THR A 332 19.94 9.02 -26.67
N VAL A 333 18.60 9.04 -26.62
CA VAL A 333 17.75 7.88 -26.89
C VAL A 333 17.13 8.01 -28.29
N THR A 334 17.23 6.96 -29.10
CA THR A 334 16.66 6.89 -30.45
C THR A 334 16.11 5.49 -30.71
N ASP A 335 15.39 5.28 -31.81
CA ASP A 335 14.88 3.96 -32.18
C ASP A 335 15.98 2.90 -32.38
N THR A 336 17.22 3.33 -32.65
CA THR A 336 18.36 2.45 -32.91
C THR A 336 19.42 2.45 -31.79
N SER A 337 19.30 3.34 -30.79
CA SER A 337 20.27 3.48 -29.70
C SER A 337 19.55 3.72 -28.38
N TYR A 338 19.81 2.86 -27.40
CA TYR A 338 19.18 2.87 -26.09
C TYR A 338 20.27 2.84 -25.00
N PRO A 339 20.12 3.58 -23.89
CA PRO A 339 21.14 3.66 -22.85
C PRO A 339 21.44 2.30 -22.22
N SER A 340 22.70 2.09 -21.84
CA SER A 340 23.07 1.00 -20.95
C SER A 340 22.66 1.30 -19.51
N ASN A 341 22.56 0.27 -18.65
CA ASN A 341 22.06 0.40 -17.28
C ASN A 341 22.81 1.44 -16.42
N ASP A 342 24.12 1.63 -16.67
CA ASP A 342 24.96 2.62 -16.00
C ASP A 342 24.68 4.07 -16.40
N GLN A 343 23.91 4.28 -17.48
CA GLN A 343 23.44 5.58 -17.94
C GLN A 343 21.98 5.87 -17.54
N ILE A 344 21.36 4.97 -16.77
CA ILE A 344 19.96 5.07 -16.34
C ILE A 344 19.94 5.34 -14.83
N SER A 345 19.07 6.25 -14.43
CA SER A 345 18.81 6.59 -13.03
C SER A 345 17.32 6.54 -12.75
N VAL A 346 16.97 6.51 -11.45
CA VAL A 346 15.61 6.57 -10.94
C VAL A 346 15.41 7.86 -10.15
N ARG A 347 14.32 8.57 -10.42
CA ARG A 347 13.83 9.68 -9.59
C ARG A 347 12.54 9.27 -8.90
N PHE A 348 12.50 9.42 -7.58
CA PHE A 348 11.27 9.25 -6.79
C PHE A 348 10.59 10.59 -6.59
N LEU A 349 9.29 10.65 -6.88
CA LEU A 349 8.45 11.81 -6.65
C LEU A 349 7.22 11.42 -5.85
N PHE A 350 6.75 12.33 -5.01
CA PHE A 350 5.54 12.16 -4.24
C PHE A 350 4.65 13.40 -4.37
N SER A 351 3.35 13.15 -4.45
CA SER A 351 2.28 14.13 -4.33
C SER A 351 1.33 13.65 -3.24
N ASN A 352 1.14 14.48 -2.22
CA ASN A 352 0.15 14.26 -1.18
C ASN A 352 -1.13 15.04 -1.55
N GLY A 353 -2.11 14.34 -2.11
CA GLY A 353 -3.32 14.90 -2.69
C GLY A 353 -3.36 14.79 -4.21
N THR A 354 -4.40 15.36 -4.82
CA THR A 354 -4.57 15.38 -6.28
C THR A 354 -3.42 16.14 -6.95
N THR A 355 -2.73 15.52 -7.91
CA THR A 355 -1.52 16.11 -8.55
C THR A 355 -1.76 17.43 -9.30
N SER A 356 -3.00 17.73 -9.71
CA SER A 356 -3.37 19.02 -10.30
C SER A 356 -3.30 20.19 -9.31
N GLU A 357 -3.40 19.91 -8.01
CA GLU A 357 -3.38 20.88 -6.91
C GLU A 357 -2.08 20.77 -6.09
N HIS A 358 -1.55 19.56 -5.99
CA HIS A 358 -0.34 19.21 -5.25
C HIS A 358 0.71 18.61 -6.22
N PRO A 359 1.54 19.41 -6.88
CA PRO A 359 2.45 18.89 -7.92
C PRO A 359 3.49 17.91 -7.36
N LEU A 360 3.98 17.02 -8.23
CA LEU A 360 5.00 16.04 -7.90
C LEU A 360 6.29 16.70 -7.39
N THR A 361 6.72 16.31 -6.18
CA THR A 361 7.95 16.80 -5.55
C THR A 361 8.97 15.67 -5.45
N PRO A 362 10.23 15.87 -5.88
CA PRO A 362 11.27 14.85 -5.76
C PRO A 362 11.77 14.72 -4.31
N TYR A 363 11.99 13.49 -3.86
CA TYR A 363 12.56 13.20 -2.54
C TYR A 363 13.69 12.18 -2.64
N PRO A 364 14.72 12.27 -1.77
CA PRO A 364 15.73 11.24 -1.69
C PRO A 364 15.16 9.97 -1.06
N LEU A 365 15.67 8.81 -1.48
CA LEU A 365 15.30 7.50 -0.92
C LEU A 365 16.43 6.90 -0.11
N PHE A 366 16.07 5.97 0.78
CA PHE A 366 16.99 5.07 1.49
C PHE A 366 17.97 5.79 2.44
N GLY A 367 17.59 6.98 2.92
CA GLY A 367 18.44 7.80 3.78
C GLY A 367 19.62 8.46 3.05
N GLN A 368 19.59 8.52 1.72
CA GLN A 368 20.56 9.26 0.92
C GLN A 368 20.22 10.76 0.84
N SER A 369 21.12 11.55 0.27
CA SER A 369 20.89 12.98 -0.03
C SER A 369 20.32 13.22 -1.42
N GLU A 370 20.65 12.35 -2.38
CA GLU A 370 20.35 12.61 -3.79
C GLU A 370 18.95 12.15 -4.20
N THR A 371 18.27 12.97 -4.99
CA THR A 371 16.92 12.71 -5.51
C THR A 371 16.92 11.94 -6.83
N VAL A 372 18.08 11.69 -7.41
CA VAL A 372 18.28 10.90 -8.63
C VAL A 372 19.33 9.83 -8.36
N LEU A 373 18.92 8.57 -8.34
CA LEU A 373 19.75 7.44 -7.95
C LEU A 373 20.13 6.60 -9.17
N PRO A 374 21.40 6.18 -9.35
CA PRO A 374 21.76 5.23 -10.40
C PRO A 374 20.91 3.96 -10.32
N TRP A 375 20.50 3.42 -11.47
CA TRP A 375 19.60 2.26 -11.54
C TRP A 375 20.06 1.09 -10.67
N ASN A 376 21.35 0.72 -10.75
CA ASN A 376 21.89 -0.39 -9.97
C ASN A 376 21.81 -0.12 -8.46
N THR A 377 22.11 1.10 -8.02
CA THR A 377 21.98 1.50 -6.62
C THR A 377 20.52 1.43 -6.16
N PHE A 378 19.58 1.91 -6.98
CA PHE A 378 18.15 1.81 -6.68
C PHE A 378 17.71 0.35 -6.50
N VAL A 379 18.09 -0.54 -7.42
CA VAL A 379 17.77 -1.97 -7.35
C VAL A 379 18.37 -2.62 -6.10
N ASP A 380 19.64 -2.35 -5.80
CA ASP A 380 20.32 -2.91 -4.62
C ASP A 380 19.65 -2.47 -3.31
N GLN A 381 19.19 -1.21 -3.22
CA GLN A 381 18.49 -0.71 -2.04
C GLN A 381 17.07 -1.29 -1.92
N MET A 382 16.31 -1.35 -3.02
CA MET A 382 14.98 -1.95 -3.03
C MET A 382 15.01 -3.43 -2.64
N ASN A 383 15.99 -4.18 -3.16
CA ASN A 383 16.13 -5.62 -2.91
C ASN A 383 16.50 -5.98 -1.47
N GLN A 384 16.89 -5.01 -0.63
CA GLN A 384 17.10 -5.27 0.81
C GLN A 384 15.81 -5.60 1.56
N PHE A 385 14.67 -5.15 1.04
CA PHE A 385 13.37 -5.34 1.68
C PHE A 385 12.26 -5.83 0.75
N ALA A 386 12.51 -5.91 -0.57
CA ALA A 386 11.56 -6.41 -1.53
C ALA A 386 11.25 -7.90 -1.32
N ILE A 387 9.97 -8.27 -1.45
CA ILE A 387 9.50 -9.67 -1.43
C ILE A 387 8.68 -9.88 -2.70
N GLY A 388 9.31 -10.47 -3.72
CA GLY A 388 8.72 -10.58 -5.06
C GLY A 388 8.26 -11.97 -5.46
N ASP A 389 8.80 -13.01 -4.82
CA ASP A 389 8.46 -14.39 -5.14
C ASP A 389 7.52 -15.02 -4.10
N GLN A 390 6.63 -15.89 -4.58
CA GLN A 390 5.62 -16.52 -3.74
C GLN A 390 6.23 -17.40 -2.65
N ALA A 391 7.37 -18.05 -2.90
CA ALA A 391 7.99 -18.95 -1.93
C ALA A 391 8.59 -18.20 -0.74
N ASP A 392 9.31 -17.10 -1.00
CA ASP A 392 9.81 -16.20 0.03
C ASP A 392 8.65 -15.53 0.76
N TRP A 393 7.63 -15.04 0.04
CA TRP A 393 6.43 -14.49 0.67
C TRP A 393 5.79 -15.48 1.66
N CYS A 394 5.55 -16.72 1.23
CA CYS A 394 4.99 -17.77 2.08
C CYS A 394 5.87 -18.05 3.31
N THR A 395 7.19 -18.10 3.11
CA THR A 395 8.17 -18.34 4.17
C THR A 395 8.19 -17.20 5.18
N LYS A 396 8.28 -15.94 4.72
CA LYS A 396 8.31 -14.74 5.56
C LYS A 396 6.99 -14.52 6.29
N CYS A 397 5.87 -14.81 5.64
CA CYS A 397 4.55 -14.69 6.22
C CYS A 397 4.18 -15.84 7.17
N GLY A 398 4.93 -16.94 7.16
CA GLY A 398 4.64 -18.11 8.01
C GLY A 398 3.37 -18.85 7.57
N ASN A 399 2.99 -18.71 6.30
CA ASN A 399 1.79 -19.33 5.74
C ASN A 399 2.13 -20.72 5.18
N SER A 400 1.28 -21.71 5.43
CA SER A 400 1.48 -23.10 4.98
C SER A 400 0.29 -23.67 4.18
N THR A 401 -0.79 -22.91 4.03
CA THR A 401 -2.02 -23.32 3.35
C THR A 401 -2.27 -22.51 2.09
N GLY A 402 -3.31 -22.86 1.32
CA GLY A 402 -3.68 -22.15 0.09
C GLY A 402 -2.54 -22.15 -0.93
N VAL A 403 -2.21 -20.96 -1.44
CA VAL A 403 -1.08 -20.74 -2.37
C VAL A 403 0.29 -21.13 -1.79
N CYS A 404 0.41 -21.27 -0.47
CA CYS A 404 1.65 -21.67 0.20
C CYS A 404 1.79 -23.18 0.42
N ALA A 405 0.77 -23.97 0.08
CA ALA A 405 0.82 -25.43 0.24
C ALA A 405 1.94 -26.06 -0.63
N SER A 406 2.17 -25.55 -1.83
CA SER A 406 3.20 -26.03 -2.76
C SER A 406 4.63 -25.63 -2.36
N ALA A 407 4.82 -24.49 -1.67
CA ALA A 407 6.12 -24.09 -1.15
C ALA A 407 6.58 -24.99 0.01
N THR A 408 5.64 -25.64 0.69
CA THR A 408 5.93 -26.54 1.82
C THR A 408 6.39 -27.93 1.34
N SER A 409 5.91 -28.39 0.17
CA SER A 409 6.24 -29.71 -0.37
C SER A 409 7.62 -29.81 -1.04
N THR A 410 8.24 -28.68 -1.40
CA THR A 410 9.59 -28.65 -1.99
C THR A 410 10.71 -28.83 -0.95
N SER A 411 10.39 -28.85 0.34
CA SER A 411 11.37 -29.03 1.43
C SER A 411 11.66 -30.51 1.81
N THR A 412 11.05 -31.48 1.12
CA THR A 412 11.16 -32.92 1.44
C THR A 412 11.57 -33.81 0.25
N GLY A 413 12.32 -33.29 -0.73
CA GLY A 413 12.70 -34.06 -1.93
C GLY A 413 14.13 -33.87 -2.41
N ALA A 414 15.01 -34.80 -1.99
CA ALA A 414 16.25 -35.27 -2.64
C ALA A 414 17.40 -34.29 -2.95
N SER A 415 18.54 -34.47 -2.27
CA SER A 415 19.77 -35.01 -2.89
C SER A 415 20.81 -35.36 -1.81
N GLY A 416 21.20 -36.64 -1.78
CA GLY A 416 22.32 -37.11 -0.98
C GLY A 416 23.64 -36.84 -1.72
N SER A 417 24.58 -36.19 -1.05
CA SER A 417 26.01 -36.33 -1.30
C SER A 417 26.79 -35.94 -0.04
N THR A 418 27.63 -36.85 0.40
CA THR A 418 28.50 -36.80 1.57
C THR A 418 29.66 -35.82 1.41
N THR A 419 29.79 -34.85 2.31
CA THR A 419 31.08 -34.28 2.76
C THR A 419 30.94 -33.68 4.16
N SER A 420 32.01 -33.80 4.94
CA SER A 420 32.10 -33.71 6.39
C SER A 420 32.60 -32.37 6.95
N SER A 421 32.05 -31.96 8.12
CA SER A 421 32.56 -31.08 9.20
C SER A 421 31.78 -29.74 9.42
N PRO A 422 31.84 -29.09 10.61
CA PRO A 422 31.16 -29.48 11.85
C PRO A 422 30.24 -28.38 12.47
N SER A 423 29.21 -28.84 13.19
CA SER A 423 28.48 -28.23 14.32
C SER A 423 28.20 -26.71 14.37
N ALA A 424 26.95 -26.34 14.13
CA ALA A 424 26.21 -25.39 14.97
C ALA A 424 24.77 -25.91 15.11
N GLY A 425 24.37 -26.26 16.33
CA GLY A 425 23.11 -26.96 16.62
C GLY A 425 21.89 -26.07 16.43
N GLY A 426 21.25 -26.17 15.27
CA GLY A 426 19.90 -25.69 15.04
C GLY A 426 18.89 -26.77 15.44
N ILE A 427 18.00 -26.45 16.39
CA ILE A 427 16.88 -27.31 16.78
C ILE A 427 15.97 -27.48 15.55
N SER A 428 15.70 -28.73 15.13
CA SER A 428 14.86 -29.00 13.96
C SER A 428 13.44 -28.45 14.16
N LYS A 429 12.78 -28.02 13.07
CA LYS A 429 11.43 -27.43 13.12
C LYS A 429 10.38 -28.31 13.84
N ALA A 430 10.59 -29.64 13.83
CA ALA A 430 9.76 -30.57 14.59
C ALA A 430 9.96 -30.44 16.11
N VAL A 431 11.20 -30.23 16.57
CA VAL A 431 11.52 -30.04 17.99
C VAL A 431 11.10 -28.64 18.47
N ALA A 432 11.17 -27.61 17.61
CA ALA A 432 10.63 -26.29 17.91
C ALA A 432 9.10 -26.32 18.12
N GLY A 433 8.37 -27.12 17.33
CA GLY A 433 6.93 -27.35 17.52
C GLY A 433 6.60 -28.04 18.84
N VAL A 434 7.41 -29.02 19.27
CA VAL A 434 7.25 -29.69 20.57
C VAL A 434 7.58 -28.75 21.73
N ILE A 435 8.62 -27.92 21.61
CA ILE A 435 8.96 -26.90 22.61
C ILE A 435 7.83 -25.87 22.73
N GLY A 436 7.28 -25.38 21.62
CA GLY A 436 6.13 -24.46 21.61
C GLY A 436 4.87 -25.06 22.24
N ALA A 437 4.59 -26.33 22.00
CA ALA A 437 3.46 -27.03 22.63
C ALA A 437 3.66 -27.21 24.14
N MET A 438 4.87 -27.55 24.59
CA MET A 438 5.18 -27.74 26.01
C MET A 438 5.17 -26.42 26.80
N VAL A 439 5.63 -25.32 26.19
CA VAL A 439 5.58 -23.98 26.81
C VAL A 439 4.14 -23.49 26.92
N THR A 440 3.33 -23.65 25.88
CA THR A 440 1.90 -23.28 25.92
C THR A 440 1.15 -24.09 26.98
N LEU A 441 1.45 -25.40 27.10
CA LEU A 441 0.87 -26.25 28.13
C LEU A 441 1.28 -25.81 29.55
N ALA A 442 2.54 -25.44 29.75
CA ALA A 442 3.04 -24.95 31.04
C ALA A 442 2.40 -23.61 31.43
N VAL A 443 2.17 -22.71 30.47
CA VAL A 443 1.50 -21.42 30.71
C VAL A 443 0.03 -21.64 31.08
N ILE A 444 -0.69 -22.50 30.35
CA ILE A 444 -2.09 -22.81 30.65
C ILE A 444 -2.23 -23.45 32.03
N LEU A 445 -1.43 -24.46 32.35
CA LEU A 445 -1.43 -25.10 33.67
C LEU A 445 -1.02 -24.13 34.79
N GLY A 446 -0.11 -23.19 34.50
CA GLY A 446 0.28 -22.13 35.43
C GLY A 446 -0.85 -21.15 35.73
N VAL A 447 -1.60 -20.74 34.71
CA VAL A 447 -2.79 -19.87 34.85
C VAL A 447 -3.90 -20.59 35.59
N GLU A 448 -4.18 -21.86 35.26
CA GLU A 448 -5.18 -22.67 35.96
C GLU A 448 -4.82 -22.87 37.44
N ALA A 449 -3.56 -23.10 37.76
CA ALA A 449 -3.08 -23.20 39.15
C ALA A 449 -3.24 -21.88 39.91
N LEU A 450 -2.96 -20.74 39.27
CA LEU A 450 -3.14 -19.41 39.86
C LEU A 450 -4.62 -19.12 40.16
N ILE A 451 -5.50 -19.46 39.22
CA ILE A 451 -6.96 -19.32 39.39
C ILE A 451 -7.47 -20.20 40.53
N MET A 452 -7.04 -21.46 40.62
CA MET A 452 -7.42 -22.34 41.73
C MET A 452 -6.96 -21.81 43.09
N LEU A 453 -5.78 -21.19 43.15
CA LEU A 453 -5.21 -20.64 44.38
C LEU A 453 -5.92 -19.35 44.83
N LEU A 454 -6.26 -18.46 43.89
CA LEU A 454 -6.97 -17.21 44.18
C LEU A 454 -8.47 -17.40 44.44
N ALA A 455 -9.12 -18.38 43.79
CA ALA A 455 -10.55 -18.68 43.97
C ALA A 455 -10.84 -19.69 45.09
N GLY A 456 -9.81 -20.20 45.78
CA GLY A 456 -9.95 -21.17 46.87
C GLY A 456 -10.47 -22.55 46.44
N LEU A 457 -10.33 -22.90 45.16
CA LEU A 457 -10.85 -24.13 44.57
C LEU A 457 -9.84 -25.27 44.76
N ARG A 458 -10.32 -26.47 45.16
CA ARG A 458 -9.48 -27.66 45.32
C ARG A 458 -9.89 -28.75 44.34
N VAL A 459 -8.92 -29.37 43.68
CA VAL A 459 -9.14 -30.55 42.86
C VAL A 459 -9.49 -31.74 43.76
N VAL A 460 -10.70 -32.27 43.61
CA VAL A 460 -11.18 -33.43 44.38
C VAL A 460 -11.38 -34.63 43.46
N ASN A 461 -10.90 -35.79 43.89
CA ASN A 461 -11.04 -37.04 43.15
C ASN A 461 -12.51 -37.50 43.16
N LYS A 462 -13.09 -37.70 41.97
CA LYS A 462 -14.48 -38.13 41.76
C LYS A 462 -14.85 -39.40 42.54
N LYS A 463 -13.90 -40.32 42.77
CA LYS A 463 -14.10 -41.55 43.57
C LYS A 463 -14.33 -41.28 45.07
N ARG A 464 -13.90 -40.13 45.60
CA ARG A 464 -14.19 -39.72 47.00
C ARG A 464 -15.57 -39.07 47.17
N LEU A 465 -16.16 -38.56 46.09
CA LEU A 465 -17.49 -37.93 46.10
C LEU A 465 -18.63 -38.95 45.96
N SER A 466 -18.39 -40.10 45.33
CA SER A 466 -19.38 -41.17 45.15
C SER A 466 -19.61 -42.05 46.39
N GLY A 467 -18.84 -41.86 47.47
CA GLY A 467 -18.97 -42.66 48.71
C GLY A 467 -19.96 -42.14 49.74
N ARG A 468 -20.69 -41.03 49.48
CA ARG A 468 -21.51 -40.35 50.50
C ARG A 468 -22.93 -39.96 50.03
N ALA A 469 -23.56 -40.77 49.20
CA ALA A 469 -24.99 -40.64 48.94
C ALA A 469 -25.62 -42.01 48.65
N SER A 470 -26.23 -42.62 49.66
CA SER A 470 -27.38 -43.50 49.44
C SER A 470 -28.62 -42.66 49.67
N PRO A 471 -29.54 -42.52 48.69
CA PRO A 471 -30.88 -42.08 48.96
C PRO A 471 -31.80 -43.30 49.09
N GLU A 472 -32.51 -43.26 50.20
CA GLU A 472 -33.73 -43.96 50.56
C GLU A 472 -34.80 -43.84 49.45
N SER A 473 -35.52 -44.94 49.26
CA SER A 473 -36.61 -45.15 48.31
C SER A 473 -37.84 -44.30 48.60
N ALA A 474 -38.39 -43.62 47.58
CA ALA A 474 -39.77 -43.14 47.60
C ALA A 474 -40.47 -43.45 46.26
N SER A 475 -41.68 -43.97 46.42
CA SER A 475 -42.55 -44.65 45.46
C SER A 475 -43.16 -43.72 44.40
N ALA A 476 -43.47 -44.33 43.25
CA ALA A 476 -44.22 -43.79 42.12
C ALA A 476 -45.67 -43.40 42.46
N VAL A 477 -46.17 -42.35 41.81
CA VAL A 477 -47.59 -42.10 41.59
C VAL A 477 -47.83 -41.93 40.09
N ALA A 478 -48.80 -42.69 39.59
CA ALA A 478 -49.20 -42.78 38.20
C ALA A 478 -50.19 -41.67 37.78
N LYS A 479 -50.27 -41.48 36.46
CA LYS A 479 -51.19 -40.61 35.72
C LYS A 479 -52.66 -40.72 36.16
N ALA A 480 -53.32 -39.56 36.16
CA ALA A 480 -54.56 -39.32 35.41
C ALA A 480 -54.48 -37.92 34.79
#